data_AF-A0A7W1G135-F1
#
_entry.id   AF-A0A7W1G135-F1
#
_cell.length_a   1.000
_cell.length_b   1.000
_cell.length_c   1.000
_cell.angle_alpha   90.00
_cell.angle_beta   90.00
_cell.angle_gamma   90.00
#
_symmetry.space_group_name_H-M   'P 1'
#
loop_
_entity.id
_entity.type
_entity.pdbx_description
1 polymer ?
#
loop_
_entity_poly.entity_id
_entity_poly.type
_entity_poly.pdbx_seq_one_letter_code
_entity_poly.pdbx_strand_id
1 'polypeptide(L)'
;MATTSDPPSAPPHRRRSPDEPSDVGDFLDDLHLRRRIQTARTASPVLLRLAAWLRERAVDAVGATTVDLQAYQSYLVSEYRTPSGPPLARSTVSTHIAIIKGWYRWLA
;
A
#
# COMPACT_ATOMS: atom_id res chain seq x y z
N MET A 1 39.39 -22.71 -14.14
CA MET A 1 38.62 -21.80 -15.03
C MET A 1 37.19 -21.78 -14.53
N ALA A 2 36.73 -20.62 -14.06
CA ALA A 2 35.49 -20.47 -13.31
C ALA A 2 34.26 -20.41 -14.24
N THR A 3 33.25 -21.22 -13.96
CA THR A 3 31.91 -21.11 -14.55
C THR A 3 31.10 -20.18 -13.66
N THR A 4 30.91 -18.94 -14.09
CA THR A 4 30.00 -18.00 -13.41
C THR A 4 28.56 -18.40 -13.75
N SER A 5 27.88 -19.00 -12.78
CA SER A 5 26.42 -19.15 -12.81
C SER A 5 25.78 -17.77 -12.69
N ASP A 6 25.05 -17.38 -13.74
CA ASP A 6 24.15 -16.24 -13.75
C ASP A 6 22.95 -16.52 -12.83
N PRO A 7 22.59 -15.67 -11.86
CA PRO A 7 21.38 -15.86 -11.06
C PRO A 7 20.12 -15.49 -11.87
N PRO A 8 18.97 -16.13 -11.63
CA PRO A 8 17.74 -15.85 -12.38
C PRO A 8 17.32 -14.39 -12.16
N SER A 9 17.31 -13.65 -13.27
CA SER A 9 16.79 -12.29 -13.34
C SER A 9 15.38 -12.23 -12.75
N ALA A 10 15.23 -11.46 -11.67
CA ALA A 10 13.93 -11.04 -11.18
C ALA A 10 13.16 -10.36 -12.33
N PRO A 11 11.83 -10.55 -12.43
CA PRO A 11 11.05 -9.98 -13.52
C PRO A 11 11.24 -8.45 -13.57
N PRO A 12 11.34 -7.86 -14.76
CA PRO A 12 11.57 -6.43 -14.90
C PRO A 12 10.37 -5.69 -14.30
N HIS A 13 10.59 -5.05 -13.15
CA HIS A 13 9.67 -4.06 -12.61
C HIS A 13 9.38 -3.06 -13.74
N ARG A 14 8.15 -3.09 -14.26
CA ARG A 14 7.70 -2.10 -15.25
C ARG A 14 8.01 -0.73 -14.65
N ARG A 15 8.89 0.03 -15.32
CA ARG A 15 9.12 1.43 -15.00
C ARG A 15 7.80 2.16 -15.30
N ARG A 16 7.02 2.41 -14.25
CA ARG A 16 5.77 3.16 -14.30
C ARG A 16 6.06 4.58 -14.78
N SER A 17 5.28 5.07 -15.74
CA SER A 17 5.42 6.42 -16.27
C SER A 17 4.89 7.44 -15.26
N PRO A 18 5.45 8.66 -15.20
CA PRO A 18 5.01 9.70 -14.25
C PRO A 18 3.56 10.19 -14.48
N ASP A 19 2.97 9.90 -15.65
CA ASP A 19 1.58 10.21 -16.02
C ASP A 19 0.59 9.04 -15.79
N GLU A 20 1.03 7.89 -15.26
CA GLU A 20 0.09 6.81 -14.94
C GLU A 20 -0.77 7.20 -13.73
N PRO A 21 -2.11 7.02 -13.81
CA PRO A 21 -2.96 7.22 -12.65
C PRO A 21 -2.43 6.35 -11.50
N SER A 22 -2.32 6.95 -10.31
CA SER A 22 -1.93 6.20 -9.12
C SER A 22 -2.92 5.04 -8.97
N ASP A 23 -2.44 3.81 -8.77
CA ASP A 23 -3.29 2.64 -8.48
C ASP A 23 -4.28 2.88 -7.33
N VAL A 24 -3.96 3.83 -6.45
CA VAL A 24 -4.85 4.31 -5.41
C VAL A 24 -5.99 5.13 -6.01
N GLY A 25 -5.71 6.05 -6.93
CA GLY A 25 -6.71 6.85 -7.63
C GLY A 25 -7.72 5.99 -8.39
N ASP A 26 -7.23 5.04 -9.19
CA ASP A 26 -8.08 4.14 -9.97
C ASP A 26 -9.00 3.29 -9.08
N PHE A 27 -8.48 2.82 -7.94
CA PHE A 27 -9.29 2.09 -6.97
C PHE A 27 -10.36 2.97 -6.31
N LEU A 28 -10.03 4.22 -5.99
CA LEU A 28 -11.01 5.16 -5.43
C LEU A 28 -12.10 5.50 -6.45
N ASP A 29 -11.75 5.61 -7.72
CA ASP A 29 -12.70 5.84 -8.81
C ASP A 29 -13.59 4.62 -9.05
N ASP A 30 -13.05 3.39 -9.00
CA ASP A 30 -13.88 2.17 -9.01
C ASP A 30 -14.87 2.15 -7.84
N LEU A 31 -14.45 2.54 -6.63
CA LEU A 31 -15.35 2.66 -5.49
C LEU A 31 -16.43 3.74 -5.73
N HIS A 32 -16.08 4.86 -6.37
CA HIS A 32 -17.05 5.89 -6.75
C HIS A 32 -18.08 5.37 -7.77
N LEU A 33 -17.62 4.69 -8.83
CA LEU A 33 -18.47 4.09 -9.86
C LEU A 33 -19.44 3.06 -9.27
N ARG A 34 -18.99 2.28 -8.28
CA ARG A 34 -19.81 1.31 -7.52
C ARG A 34 -20.70 1.95 -6.46
N ARG A 35 -20.79 3.30 -6.43
CA ARG A 35 -21.56 4.10 -5.44
C ARG A 35 -21.13 3.86 -3.98
N ARG A 36 -19.89 3.40 -3.75
CA ARG A 36 -19.30 3.19 -2.42
C ARG A 36 -18.53 4.43 -1.95
N ILE A 37 -19.19 5.59 -2.02
CA ILE A 37 -18.56 6.90 -1.76
C ILE A 37 -17.94 6.99 -0.35
N GLN A 38 -18.65 6.49 0.66
CA GLN A 38 -18.14 6.52 2.03
C GLN A 38 -16.91 5.61 2.20
N THR A 39 -16.89 4.46 1.52
CA THR A 39 -15.72 3.58 1.51
C THR A 39 -14.53 4.25 0.83
N ALA A 40 -14.73 4.94 -0.30
CA ALA A 40 -13.67 5.70 -0.97
C ALA A 40 -13.09 6.79 -0.05
N ARG A 41 -13.95 7.54 0.64
CA ARG A 41 -13.54 8.57 1.60
C ARG A 41 -12.69 8.01 2.75
N THR A 42 -13.06 6.84 3.27
CA THR A 42 -12.28 6.18 4.34
C THR A 42 -11.00 5.54 3.79
N ALA A 43 -11.03 4.99 2.58
CA ALA A 43 -9.90 4.29 1.97
C ALA A 43 -8.78 5.25 1.55
N SER A 44 -9.12 6.42 1.01
CA SER A 44 -8.16 7.38 0.46
C SER A 44 -7.02 7.73 1.44
N PRO A 45 -7.27 8.25 2.66
CA PRO A 45 -6.18 8.61 3.58
C PRO A 45 -5.37 7.40 4.07
N VAL A 46 -5.97 6.20 4.09
CA VAL A 46 -5.28 4.96 4.46
C VAL A 46 -4.27 4.56 3.40
N LEU A 47 -4.71 4.49 2.14
CA LEU A 47 -3.88 4.06 1.02
C LEU A 47 -2.78 5.08 0.69
N LEU A 48 -3.10 6.37 0.75
CA LEU A 48 -2.10 7.43 0.57
C LEU A 48 -1.00 7.36 1.64
N ARG A 49 -1.35 7.02 2.89
CA ARG A 49 -0.35 6.85 3.95
C ARG A 49 0.52 5.64 3.74
N LEU A 50 -0.06 4.51 3.34
CA LEU A 50 0.72 3.31 2.98
C LEU A 50 1.72 3.64 1.86
N ALA A 51 1.24 4.26 0.77
CA ALA A 51 2.07 4.63 -0.37
C ALA A 51 3.18 5.62 0.00
N ALA A 52 2.91 6.60 0.86
CA ALA A 52 3.93 7.51 1.39
C ALA A 52 4.99 6.76 2.21
N TRP A 53 4.56 5.92 3.15
CA TRP A 53 5.48 5.17 4.03
C TRP A 53 6.37 4.17 3.27
N LEU A 54 5.82 3.52 2.23
CA LEU A 54 6.59 2.60 1.38
C LEU A 54 7.57 3.36 0.47
N ARG A 55 7.16 4.51 -0.07
CA ARG A 55 8.03 5.36 -0.89
C ARG A 55 9.22 5.90 -0.11
N GLU A 56 9.05 6.26 1.16
CA GLU A 56 10.17 6.64 2.06
C GLU A 56 11.21 5.50 2.21
N ARG A 57 10.81 4.25 1.97
CA ARG A 57 11.64 3.05 2.01
C ARG A 57 12.08 2.57 0.63
N ALA A 58 11.84 3.37 -0.40
CA ALA A 58 12.08 3.01 -1.81
C ALA A 58 11.35 1.73 -2.25
N VAL A 59 10.21 1.41 -1.62
CA VAL A 59 9.35 0.30 -2.00
C VAL A 59 8.16 0.84 -2.79
N ASP A 60 7.89 0.24 -3.95
CA ASP A 60 6.69 0.52 -4.73
C ASP A 60 5.46 -0.09 -4.05
N ALA A 61 4.35 0.65 -4.00
CA ALA A 61 3.15 0.22 -3.29
C ALA A 61 2.47 -0.98 -3.96
N VAL A 62 2.51 -1.08 -5.28
CA VAL A 62 1.98 -2.24 -6.01
C VAL A 62 2.88 -3.46 -5.82
N GLY A 63 4.20 -3.24 -5.85
CA GLY A 63 5.21 -4.29 -5.64
C GLY A 63 5.49 -4.66 -4.18
N ALA A 64 4.77 -4.11 -3.20
CA ALA A 64 5.07 -4.33 -1.79
C ALA A 64 4.88 -5.80 -1.40
N THR A 65 5.86 -6.35 -0.71
CA THR A 65 5.84 -7.75 -0.27
C THR A 65 5.04 -7.92 1.02
N THR A 66 4.77 -9.16 1.40
CA THR A 66 4.16 -9.45 2.72
C THR A 66 5.01 -8.92 3.87
N VAL A 67 6.34 -8.91 3.74
CA VAL A 67 7.26 -8.39 4.76
C VAL A 67 7.08 -6.88 4.92
N ASP A 68 6.97 -6.14 3.81
CA ASP A 68 6.75 -4.68 3.83
C ASP A 68 5.42 -4.33 4.50
N LEU A 69 4.37 -5.11 4.21
CA LEU A 69 3.04 -4.92 4.80
C LEU A 69 3.01 -5.27 6.29
N GLN A 70 3.76 -6.28 6.73
CA GLN A 70 3.92 -6.61 8.16
C GLN A 70 4.70 -5.51 8.89
N ALA A 71 5.74 -4.96 8.26
CA ALA A 71 6.49 -3.84 8.80
C ALA A 71 5.61 -2.59 8.92
N TYR A 72 4.77 -2.31 7.92
CA TYR A 72 3.80 -1.22 7.97
C TYR A 72 2.76 -1.41 9.08
N GLN A 73 2.23 -2.63 9.23
CA GLN A 73 1.31 -2.96 10.33
C GLN A 73 1.97 -2.72 11.68
N SER A 74 3.24 -3.13 11.84
CA SER A 74 3.99 -2.92 13.07
C SER A 74 4.15 -1.44 13.36
N TYR A 75 4.58 -0.65 12.36
CA TYR A 75 4.66 0.81 12.43
C TYR A 75 3.34 1.46 12.89
N LEU A 76 2.20 1.04 12.34
CA LEU A 76 0.89 1.58 12.74
C LEU A 76 0.57 1.37 14.23
N VAL A 77 1.07 0.27 14.81
CA VAL A 77 0.78 -0.12 16.19
C VAL A 77 1.81 0.47 17.16
N SER A 78 3.10 0.42 16.83
CA SER A 78 4.19 0.82 17.74
C SER A 78 4.51 2.31 17.66
N GLU A 79 4.60 2.85 16.45
CA GLU A 79 5.26 4.14 16.20
C GLU A 79 4.26 5.23 15.82
N TYR A 80 3.29 4.93 14.96
CA TYR A 80 2.38 5.92 14.46
C TYR A 80 1.51 6.51 15.58
N ARG A 81 1.36 7.83 15.58
CA ARG A 81 0.45 8.58 16.46
C ARG A 81 -0.50 9.40 15.62
N THR A 82 -1.75 9.47 16.08
CA THR A 82 -2.73 10.38 15.50
C THR A 82 -2.28 11.83 15.70
N PRO A 83 -2.80 12.80 14.93
CA PRO A 83 -2.46 14.22 15.12
C PRO A 83 -2.67 14.73 16.55
N SER A 84 -3.61 14.13 17.28
CA SER A 84 -3.90 14.46 18.69
C SER A 84 -2.92 13.83 19.69
N GLY A 85 -1.95 13.02 19.23
CA GLY A 85 -0.96 12.36 20.06
C GLY A 85 -1.20 10.89 20.44
N PRO A 86 -2.43 10.35 20.61
CA PRO A 86 -2.60 8.97 21.01
C PRO A 86 -2.32 7.97 19.87
N PRO A 87 -1.99 6.71 20.20
CA PRO A 87 -1.87 5.63 19.23
C PRO A 87 -3.23 5.32 18.57
N LEU A 88 -3.19 4.65 17.41
CA LEU A 88 -4.42 4.18 16.79
C LEU A 88 -5.12 3.13 17.68
N ALA A 89 -6.43 3.24 17.78
CA ALA A 89 -7.24 2.17 18.33
C ALA A 89 -7.08 0.90 17.49
N ARG A 90 -7.11 -0.27 18.14
CA ARG A 90 -6.98 -1.57 17.48
C ARG A 90 -8.03 -1.78 16.38
N SER A 91 -9.26 -1.34 16.61
CA SER A 91 -10.33 -1.37 15.62
C SER A 91 -9.99 -0.55 14.37
N THR A 92 -9.39 0.63 14.53
CA THR A 92 -8.94 1.48 13.43
C THR A 92 -7.82 0.82 12.64
N VAL A 93 -6.84 0.18 13.31
CA VAL A 93 -5.79 -0.61 12.63
C VAL A 93 -6.42 -1.75 11.83
N SER A 94 -7.36 -2.51 12.40
CA SER A 94 -8.07 -3.57 11.68
C SER A 94 -8.79 -3.03 10.42
N THR A 95 -9.44 -1.87 10.52
CA THR A 95 -10.07 -1.20 9.38
C THR A 95 -9.05 -0.81 8.31
N HIS A 96 -7.88 -0.28 8.70
CA HIS A 96 -6.81 0.01 7.76
C HIS A 96 -6.37 -1.25 7.00
N ILE A 97 -6.13 -2.35 7.72
CA ILE A 97 -5.71 -3.62 7.10
C ILE A 97 -6.80 -4.17 6.16
N ALA A 98 -8.08 -4.06 6.53
CA ALA A 98 -9.18 -4.49 5.65
C ALA A 98 -9.23 -3.68 4.34
N ILE A 99 -9.02 -2.37 4.41
CA ILE A 99 -8.93 -1.49 3.23
C ILE A 99 -7.77 -1.87 2.34
N ILE A 100 -6.56 -2.05 2.92
CA ILE A 100 -5.35 -2.42 2.19
C ILE A 100 -5.53 -3.77 1.49
N LYS A 101 -6.09 -4.77 2.18
CA LYS A 101 -6.44 -6.06 1.57
C LYS A 101 -7.45 -5.91 0.43
N GLY A 102 -8.46 -5.05 0.61
CA GLY A 102 -9.45 -4.76 -0.43
C GLY A 102 -8.81 -4.17 -1.68
N TRP A 103 -7.86 -3.27 -1.51
CA TRP A 103 -7.11 -2.66 -2.62
C TRP A 103 -6.21 -3.69 -3.34
N TYR A 104 -5.39 -4.47 -2.62
CA TYR A 104 -4.58 -5.53 -3.25
C TYR A 104 -5.42 -6.60 -3.94
N ARG A 105 -6.61 -6.90 -3.41
CA ARG A 105 -7.56 -7.82 -4.07
C ARG A 105 -8.12 -7.24 -5.36
N TRP A 106 -8.28 -5.92 -5.46
CA TRP A 106 -8.74 -5.26 -6.68
C TRP A 106 -7.64 -5.17 -7.75
N LEU A 107 -6.37 -5.13 -7.33
CA LEU A 107 -5.21 -5.15 -8.23
C LEU A 107 -4.95 -6.51 -8.90
N ALA A 108 -5.51 -7.60 -8.35
CA ALA A 108 -5.31 -8.98 -8.81
C ALA A 108 -6.38 -9.41 -9.82
#